data_AF-A0A2S2QN18-F1
#
_entry.id   AF-A0A2S2QN18-F1
#
_cell.length_a   1.000
_cell.length_b   1.000
_cell.length_c   1.000
_cell.angle_alpha   90.00
_cell.angle_beta   90.00
_cell.angle_gamma   90.00
#
_symmetry.space_group_name_H-M   'P 1'
#
loop_
_entity.id
_entity.type
_entity.pdbx_description
1 polymer ?
#
loop_
_entity_poly.entity_id
_entity_poly.type
_entity_poly.pdbx_seq_one_letter_code
_entity_poly.pdbx_strand_id
1 'polypeptide(L)'
;PPFSTIRFTGMVVVAYLFSTVVSLAIPEDNVGGLSWQWLHVFTPLAAALGVWAVGNIGHETGSLKWPIISAYLVPMIGNPLKSFIFDKFGFDIDESTSFAIMILAAAWSFDHFEKRWKPINRKTPGILK
;
A
#
# COMPACT_ATOMS: atom_id res chain seq x y z
N PRO A 1 -5.69 -14.35 -12.01
CA PRO A 1 -4.52 -15.21 -11.66
C PRO A 1 -4.77 -15.88 -10.31
N PRO A 2 -4.27 -17.11 -10.06
CA PRO A 2 -4.40 -17.73 -8.74
C PRO A 2 -3.72 -16.87 -7.66
N PHE A 3 -4.15 -17.02 -6.41
CA PHE A 3 -3.47 -16.38 -5.28
C PHE A 3 -2.08 -17.00 -5.09
N SER A 4 -1.07 -16.16 -4.85
CA SER A 4 0.29 -16.61 -4.53
C SER A 4 0.73 -16.00 -3.21
N THR A 5 0.89 -16.85 -2.19
CA THR A 5 1.30 -16.43 -0.85
C THR A 5 2.67 -15.76 -0.85
N ILE A 6 3.60 -16.24 -1.68
CA ILE A 6 4.96 -15.68 -1.79
C ILE A 6 4.89 -14.25 -2.34
N ARG A 7 4.11 -14.04 -3.42
CA ARG A 7 3.91 -12.71 -4.00
C ARG A 7 3.21 -11.77 -3.01
N PHE A 8 2.16 -12.25 -2.36
CA PHE A 8 1.42 -11.47 -1.36
C PHE A 8 2.31 -11.03 -0.20
N THR A 9 3.11 -11.95 0.34
CA THR A 9 4.08 -11.64 1.39
C THR A 9 5.12 -10.64 0.90
N GLY A 10 5.62 -10.80 -0.33
CA GLY A 10 6.53 -9.83 -0.95
C GLY A 10 5.93 -8.42 -1.07
N MET A 11 4.66 -8.32 -1.47
CA MET A 11 3.93 -7.04 -1.53
C MET A 11 3.88 -6.38 -0.15
N VAL A 12 3.55 -7.15 0.90
CA VAL A 12 3.46 -6.65 2.28
C VAL A 12 4.82 -6.17 2.79
N VAL A 13 5.89 -6.95 2.59
CA VAL A 13 7.24 -6.59 3.07
C VAL A 13 7.75 -5.34 2.37
N VAL A 14 7.65 -5.25 1.05
CA VAL A 14 8.14 -4.07 0.30
C VAL A 14 7.31 -2.84 0.61
N ALA A 15 5.98 -2.98 0.73
CA ALA A 15 5.12 -1.89 1.15
C ALA A 15 5.48 -1.39 2.56
N TYR A 16 5.75 -2.29 3.51
CA TYR A 16 6.19 -1.92 4.85
C TYR A 16 7.51 -1.14 4.83
N LEU A 17 8.50 -1.60 4.06
CA LEU A 17 9.79 -0.91 3.93
C LEU A 17 9.64 0.49 3.31
N PHE A 18 8.87 0.62 2.22
CA PHE A 18 8.69 1.92 1.56
C PHE A 18 7.98 2.92 2.48
N SER A 19 6.95 2.45 3.16
CA SER A 19 6.15 3.29 4.05
C SER A 19 6.93 3.71 5.29
N THR A 20 7.70 2.79 5.90
CA THR A 20 8.52 3.11 7.07
C THR A 20 9.63 4.08 6.73
N VAL A 21 10.31 3.93 5.59
CA VAL A 21 11.34 4.88 5.13
C VAL A 21 10.75 6.28 4.97
N VAL A 22 9.56 6.41 4.37
CA VAL A 22 8.89 7.72 4.24
C VAL A 22 8.49 8.28 5.60
N SER A 23 7.95 7.45 6.49
CA SER A 23 7.56 7.89 7.83
C SER A 23 8.74 8.36 8.67
N LEU A 24 9.88 7.66 8.60
CA LEU A 24 11.10 8.01 9.35
C LEU A 24 11.82 9.24 8.79
N ALA A 25 11.60 9.56 7.51
CA ALA A 25 12.16 10.76 6.91
C ALA A 25 11.44 12.05 7.35
N ILE A 26 10.25 11.93 7.93
CA ILE A 26 9.45 13.07 8.38
C ILE A 26 9.86 13.41 9.81
N PRO A 27 10.32 14.64 10.08
CA PRO A 27 10.71 15.03 11.44
C PRO A 27 9.48 15.17 12.34
N GLU A 28 9.58 14.63 13.55
CA GLU A 28 8.53 14.77 14.58
C GLU A 28 8.50 16.20 15.15
N ASP A 29 9.67 16.84 15.21
CA ASP A 29 9.85 18.19 15.74
C ASP A 29 9.59 19.28 14.69
N ASN A 30 9.25 20.47 15.19
CA ASN A 30 9.10 21.65 14.35
C ASN A 30 10.45 22.09 13.78
N VAL A 31 10.62 21.95 12.47
CA VAL A 31 11.80 22.44 11.76
C VAL A 31 11.45 23.76 11.06
N GLY A 32 12.14 24.83 11.42
CA GLY A 32 11.90 26.17 10.84
C GLY A 32 10.60 26.84 11.31
N GLY A 33 10.08 26.47 12.48
CA GLY A 33 8.85 27.04 13.05
C GLY A 33 7.54 26.51 12.46
N LEU A 34 7.61 25.53 11.55
CA LEU A 34 6.47 24.84 10.95
C LEU A 34 6.49 23.35 11.30
N SER A 35 5.31 22.77 11.48
CA SER A 35 5.15 21.32 11.62
C SER A 35 5.15 20.65 10.25
N TRP A 36 5.97 19.62 10.09
CA TRP A 36 6.08 18.82 8.86
C TRP A 36 5.21 17.56 8.90
N GLN A 37 4.39 17.38 9.95
CA GLN A 37 3.57 16.19 10.13
C GLN A 37 2.55 15.99 9.00
N TRP A 38 2.16 17.04 8.28
CA TRP A 38 1.28 16.91 7.12
C TRP A 38 1.88 16.04 5.99
N LEU A 39 3.21 15.86 5.96
CA LEU A 39 3.88 14.98 5.00
C LEU A 39 3.57 13.50 5.22
N HIS A 40 3.00 13.10 6.37
CA HIS A 40 2.57 11.71 6.58
C HIS A 40 1.48 11.27 5.60
N VAL A 41 0.86 12.21 4.87
CA VAL A 41 -0.01 11.91 3.72
C VAL A 41 0.72 11.13 2.62
N PHE A 42 2.05 11.17 2.53
CA PHE A 42 2.84 10.39 1.57
C PHE A 42 3.07 8.95 2.00
N THR A 43 2.88 8.63 3.28
CA THR A 43 3.13 7.27 3.78
C THR A 43 2.19 6.23 3.17
N PRO A 44 0.86 6.47 3.08
CA PRO A 44 -0.05 5.57 2.36
C PRO A 44 0.26 5.43 0.86
N LEU A 45 0.76 6.50 0.23
CA LEU A 45 1.20 6.45 -1.17
C LEU A 45 2.40 5.51 -1.34
N ALA A 46 3.39 5.61 -0.45
CA ALA A 46 4.55 4.74 -0.44
C ALA A 46 4.16 3.27 -0.25
N ALA A 47 3.19 2.99 0.62
CA ALA A 47 2.63 1.66 0.82
C ALA A 47 2.02 1.10 -0.48
N ALA A 48 1.14 1.88 -1.11
CA ALA A 48 0.49 1.49 -2.36
C ALA A 48 1.50 1.26 -3.49
N LEU A 49 2.55 2.09 -3.57
CA LEU A 49 3.64 1.91 -4.53
C LEU A 49 4.42 0.62 -4.28
N GLY A 50 4.73 0.28 -3.03
CA GLY A 50 5.40 -0.98 -2.70
C GLY A 50 4.57 -2.20 -3.07
N VAL A 51 3.27 -2.18 -2.78
CA VAL A 51 2.32 -3.24 -3.20
C VAL A 51 2.29 -3.36 -4.72
N TRP A 52 2.10 -2.24 -5.43
CA TRP A 52 2.00 -2.23 -6.88
C TRP A 52 3.30 -2.67 -7.56
N ALA A 53 4.46 -2.25 -7.03
CA ALA A 53 5.75 -2.61 -7.59
C ALA A 53 5.95 -4.13 -7.59
N VAL A 54 5.70 -4.81 -6.46
CA VAL A 54 5.84 -6.27 -6.37
C VAL A 54 4.69 -6.99 -7.07
N GLY A 55 3.47 -6.46 -6.98
CA GLY A 55 2.29 -7.00 -7.62
C GLY A 55 2.41 -7.14 -9.13
N ASN A 56 3.13 -6.22 -9.78
CA ASN A 56 3.37 -6.22 -11.23
C ASN A 56 4.61 -7.02 -11.70
N ILE A 57 5.29 -7.73 -10.81
CA ILE A 57 6.47 -8.52 -11.20
C ILE A 57 6.06 -9.77 -12.00
N GLY A 58 6.75 -10.02 -13.11
CA GLY A 58 6.60 -11.24 -13.91
C GLY A 58 5.41 -11.23 -14.88
N HIS A 59 4.60 -12.29 -14.83
CA HIS A 59 3.47 -12.52 -15.75
C HIS A 59 2.14 -11.90 -15.30
N GLU A 60 2.12 -11.26 -14.13
CA GLU A 60 0.92 -10.63 -13.57
C GLU A 60 1.06 -9.11 -13.65
N THR A 61 -0.04 -8.40 -13.89
CA THR A 61 -0.09 -6.95 -13.98
C THR A 61 -1.39 -6.41 -13.42
N GLY A 62 -1.37 -5.19 -12.89
CA GLY A 62 -2.54 -4.49 -12.35
C GLY A 62 -2.29 -2.98 -12.22
N SER A 63 -3.36 -2.20 -12.11
CA SER A 63 -3.23 -0.77 -11.90
C SER A 63 -2.93 -0.43 -10.44
N LEU A 64 -2.50 0.81 -10.20
CA LEU A 64 -2.21 1.36 -8.88
C LEU A 64 -3.48 1.91 -8.18
N LYS A 65 -4.62 1.96 -8.89
CA LYS A 65 -5.85 2.63 -8.46
C LYS A 65 -6.42 2.04 -7.16
N TRP A 66 -6.78 0.76 -7.16
CA TRP A 66 -7.35 0.12 -5.95
C TRP A 66 -6.39 0.13 -4.75
N PRO A 67 -5.08 -0.18 -4.90
CA PRO A 67 -4.11 -0.08 -3.80
C PRO A 67 -4.06 1.30 -3.15
N ILE A 68 -4.01 2.37 -3.95
CA ILE A 68 -4.02 3.76 -3.44
C ILE A 68 -5.30 4.02 -2.67
N ILE A 69 -6.46 3.71 -3.28
CA ILE A 69 -7.76 3.97 -2.67
C ILE A 69 -7.85 3.28 -1.30
N SER A 70 -7.48 2.01 -1.22
CA SER A 70 -7.47 1.28 0.05
C SER A 70 -6.45 1.83 1.05
N ALA A 71 -5.24 2.19 0.60
CA ALA A 71 -4.19 2.68 1.48
C ALA A 71 -4.58 4.00 2.15
N TYR A 72 -5.30 4.90 1.44
CA TYR A 72 -5.77 6.16 2.02
C TYR A 72 -7.08 6.01 2.82
N LEU A 73 -7.97 5.10 2.44
CA LEU A 73 -9.22 4.85 3.17
C LEU A 73 -8.97 4.34 4.58
N VAL A 74 -7.97 3.48 4.77
CA VAL A 74 -7.68 2.88 6.08
C VAL A 74 -7.32 3.92 7.15
N PRO A 75 -6.34 4.82 7.00
CA PRO A 75 -6.07 5.84 8.01
C PRO A 75 -7.23 6.85 8.13
N MET A 76 -7.91 7.19 7.02
CA MET A 76 -9.04 8.14 7.04
C MET A 76 -10.22 7.64 7.89
N ILE A 77 -10.55 6.35 7.82
CA ILE A 77 -11.64 5.73 8.58
C ILE A 77 -11.11 5.13 9.90
N GLY A 78 -9.89 4.61 9.88
CA GLY A 78 -9.25 3.92 10.99
C GLY A 78 -8.92 4.83 12.16
N ASN A 79 -8.49 6.07 11.91
CA ASN A 79 -8.20 7.03 12.99
C ASN A 79 -9.44 7.40 13.82
N PRO A 80 -10.59 7.79 13.23
CA PRO A 80 -11.80 8.02 14.02
C PRO A 80 -12.34 6.73 14.63
N LEU A 81 -12.21 5.59 13.95
CA LEU A 81 -12.63 4.30 14.49
C LEU A 81 -11.78 3.87 15.70
N LYS A 82 -10.46 4.06 15.65
CA LYS A 82 -9.53 3.82 16.77
C LYS A 82 -9.93 4.68 17.96
N SER A 83 -10.19 5.97 17.73
CA SER A 83 -10.59 6.89 18.81
C SER A 83 -11.91 6.46 19.45
N PHE A 84 -12.87 6.00 18.65
CA PHE A 84 -14.14 5.46 19.14
C PHE A 84 -13.97 4.14 19.92
N ILE A 85 -13.11 3.24 19.45
CA ILE A 85 -12.82 1.97 20.13
C ILE A 85 -12.12 2.22 21.47
N PHE A 86 -11.16 3.15 21.49
CA PHE A 86 -10.46 3.54 22.70
C PHE A 86 -11.42 4.10 23.74
N ASP A 87 -12.27 5.05 23.36
CA ASP A 87 -13.25 5.68 24.26
C ASP A 87 -14.30 4.69 24.78
N LYS A 88 -14.76 3.76 23.94
CA LYS A 88 -15.83 2.83 24.29
C LYS A 88 -15.37 1.55 24.98
N PHE A 89 -14.21 1.02 24.61
CA PHE A 89 -13.72 -0.29 25.05
C PHE A 89 -12.39 -0.24 25.80
N GLY A 90 -11.73 0.93 25.89
CA GLY A 90 -10.44 1.09 26.57
C GLY A 90 -9.27 0.35 25.89
N PHE A 91 -9.44 -0.05 24.63
CA PHE A 91 -8.42 -0.76 23.86
C PHE A 91 -7.66 0.21 22.96
N ASP A 92 -6.34 0.33 23.15
CA ASP A 92 -5.48 1.14 22.29
C ASP A 92 -4.92 0.29 21.14
N ILE A 93 -4.97 0.86 19.93
CA ILE A 93 -4.47 0.23 18.72
C ILE A 93 -3.19 0.95 18.34
N ASP A 94 -2.04 0.32 18.58
CA ASP A 94 -0.74 0.90 18.25
C ASP A 94 -0.64 1.34 16.79
N GLU A 95 0.16 2.38 16.54
CA GLU A 95 0.38 2.91 15.19
C GLU A 95 0.90 1.83 14.23
N SER A 96 1.78 0.95 14.72
CA SER A 96 2.29 -0.21 13.98
C SER A 96 1.17 -1.15 13.49
N THR A 97 0.11 -1.30 14.27
CA THR A 97 -1.04 -2.14 13.93
C THR A 97 -1.88 -1.48 12.84
N SER A 98 -2.17 -0.18 12.98
CA SER A 98 -2.85 0.60 11.94
C SER A 98 -2.07 0.56 10.61
N PHE A 99 -0.75 0.63 10.71
CA PHE A 99 0.16 0.52 9.57
C PHE A 99 0.07 -0.83 8.88
N ALA A 100 0.08 -1.92 9.66
CA ALA A 100 -0.06 -3.27 9.13
C ALA A 100 -1.43 -3.47 8.46
N ILE A 101 -2.51 -2.98 9.08
CA ILE A 101 -3.86 -3.05 8.52
C ILE A 101 -3.93 -2.31 7.17
N MET A 102 -3.34 -1.12 7.08
CA MET A 102 -3.27 -0.35 5.84
C MET A 102 -2.58 -1.13 4.72
N ILE A 103 -1.41 -1.70 5.01
CA ILE A 103 -0.63 -2.45 4.03
C ILE A 103 -1.36 -3.73 3.59
N LEU A 104 -1.93 -4.47 4.54
CA LEU A 104 -2.70 -5.68 4.25
C LEU A 104 -3.93 -5.38 3.41
N ALA A 105 -4.65 -4.30 3.72
CA ALA A 105 -5.80 -3.85 2.93
C ALA A 105 -5.39 -3.47 1.50
N ALA A 106 -4.25 -2.79 1.33
CA ALA A 106 -3.71 -2.43 0.02
C ALA A 106 -3.24 -3.65 -0.79
N ALA A 107 -2.56 -4.60 -0.15
CA ALA A 107 -2.15 -5.83 -0.80
C ALA A 107 -3.35 -6.69 -1.21
N TRP A 108 -4.38 -6.75 -0.34
CA TRP A 108 -5.61 -7.48 -0.62
C TRP A 108 -6.41 -6.84 -1.76
N SER A 109 -6.51 -5.51 -1.79
CA SER A 109 -7.23 -4.80 -2.85
C SER A 109 -6.54 -4.98 -4.21
N PHE A 110 -5.20 -4.98 -4.26
CA PHE A 110 -4.47 -5.29 -5.48
C PHE A 110 -4.77 -6.71 -5.97
N ASP A 111 -4.65 -7.69 -5.07
CA ASP A 111 -4.79 -9.10 -5.43
C ASP A 111 -6.21 -9.43 -5.90
N HIS A 112 -7.23 -8.83 -5.27
CA HIS A 112 -8.63 -9.15 -5.55
C HIS A 112 -9.21 -8.36 -6.74
N PHE A 113 -8.84 -7.09 -6.92
CA PHE A 113 -9.49 -6.21 -7.91
C PHE A 113 -8.62 -5.88 -9.13
N GLU A 114 -7.31 -5.70 -8.97
CA GLU A 114 -6.43 -5.22 -10.05
C GLU A 114 -5.70 -6.34 -10.77
N LYS A 115 -5.47 -7.45 -10.10
CA LYS A 115 -4.63 -8.54 -10.59
C LYS A 115 -5.17 -9.16 -11.88
N ARG A 116 -4.42 -8.99 -12.98
CA ARG A 116 -4.69 -9.55 -14.30
C ARG A 116 -3.45 -10.24 -14.85
N TRP A 117 -3.65 -11.14 -15.81
CA TRP A 117 -2.53 -11.71 -16.56
C TRP A 117 -1.98 -10.68 -17.53
N LYS A 118 -0.66 -10.59 -17.63
CA LYS A 118 0.00 -9.75 -18.62
C LYS A 118 -0.30 -10.32 -20.02
N PRO A 119 -0.82 -9.52 -20.96
CA PRO A 119 -1.07 -10.00 -22.30
C PRO A 119 0.26 -10.44 -22.95
N ILE A 120 0.29 -11.68 -23.45
CA ILE A 120 1.43 -12.18 -24.22
C ILE A 120 1.43 -11.44 -25.55
N ASN A 121 2.42 -10.57 -25.76
CA ASN A 121 2.60 -9.89 -27.03
C ASN A 121 3.11 -10.91 -28.05
N ARG A 122 2.20 -11.60 -28.74
CA ARG A 122 2.55 -12.41 -29.92
C ARG A 122 3.01 -11.43 -30.99
N LYS A 123 4.32 -11.21 -31.10
CA LYS A 123 4.90 -10.53 -32.26
C LYS A 123 4.39 -11.27 -33.50
N THR A 124 3.62 -10.60 -34.35
CA THR A 124 3.27 -11.10 -35.68
C THR A 124 4.60 -11.40 -36.37
N PRO A 125 4.90 -12.65 -36.77
CA PRO A 125 6.14 -12.92 -37.48
C PRO A 125 6.14 -12.01 -38.72
N GLY A 126 7.17 -11.18 -38.80
CA GLY A 126 7.27 -10.15 -39.84
C GLY A 126 7.12 -10.81 -41.20
N ILE A 127 6.15 -10.34 -41.97
CA ILE A 127 6.06 -10.64 -43.40
C ILE A 127 7.35 -10.07 -44.00
N LEU A 128 8.29 -10.96 -44.33
CA LEU A 128 9.43 -10.65 -45.18
C LEU A 128 8.85 -10.14 -46.52
N LYS A 129 9.00 -8.85 -46.77
CA LYS A 129 8.79 -8.25 -48.09
C LYS A 129 10.14 -8.11 -48.78
#